data_AF-A0A383DHZ4-F1
#
_entry.id   AF-A0A383DHZ4-F1
#
_cell.length_a   1.000
_cell.length_b   1.000
_cell.length_c   1.000
_cell.angle_alpha   90.00
_cell.angle_beta   90.00
_cell.angle_gamma   90.00
#
_symmetry.space_group_name_H-M   'P 1'
#
loop_
_entity.id
_entity.type
_entity.pdbx_description
1 polymer ?
#
loop_
_entity_poly.entity_id
_entity_poly.type
_entity_poly.pdbx_seq_one_letter_code
_entity_poly.pdbx_strand_id
1 'polypeptide(L)'
;MQEINFSDEIIISKNQNNKINIYSKGIKTPTDKTNLCYIAASSFLHTFNINDGVDITIRKRIPIGAGLGGGSSNAISTIKALGEIFKIDINSHNLFSMATTIGADVPFFIDGCL
;
A
#
# COMPACT_ATOMS: atom_id res chain seq x y z
N MET A 1 20.41 14.03 -19.18
CA MET A 1 19.64 13.83 -17.94
C MET A 1 19.28 12.36 -17.91
N GLN A 2 19.80 11.60 -16.95
CA GLN A 2 19.58 10.16 -16.88
C GLN A 2 18.50 9.90 -15.83
N GLU A 3 17.33 9.44 -16.26
CA GLU A 3 16.29 8.98 -15.34
C GLU A 3 16.75 7.66 -14.73
N ILE A 4 17.14 7.71 -13.47
CA ILE A 4 17.40 6.49 -12.69
C ILE A 4 16.04 6.06 -12.15
N ASN A 5 15.53 4.93 -12.63
CA ASN A 5 14.24 4.39 -12.23
C ASN A 5 14.35 3.84 -10.79
N PHE A 6 14.23 4.75 -9.82
CA PHE A 6 14.47 4.49 -8.40
C PHE A 6 13.15 4.47 -7.64
N SER A 7 12.41 3.37 -7.78
CA SER A 7 11.13 3.12 -7.12
C SER A 7 11.20 1.90 -6.20
N ASP A 8 10.31 1.88 -5.21
CA ASP A 8 10.02 0.66 -4.47
C ASP A 8 9.10 -0.25 -5.31
N GLU A 9 9.18 -1.56 -5.09
CA GLU A 9 8.31 -2.54 -5.74
C GLU A 9 7.43 -3.21 -4.68
N ILE A 10 6.11 -3.18 -4.89
CA ILE A 10 5.10 -3.78 -4.02
C ILE A 10 4.49 -4.97 -4.76
N ILE A 11 4.59 -6.16 -4.15
CA ILE A 11 4.04 -7.39 -4.71
C ILE A 11 2.99 -7.90 -3.73
N ILE A 12 1.76 -8.12 -4.21
CA ILE A 12 0.65 -8.57 -3.39
C ILE A 12 0.09 -9.87 -3.96
N SER A 13 -0.17 -10.84 -3.08
CA SER A 13 -0.87 -12.06 -3.42
C SER A 13 -1.91 -12.39 -2.36
N LYS A 14 -3.03 -12.99 -2.78
CA LYS A 14 -4.01 -13.55 -1.86
C LYS A 14 -3.43 -14.76 -1.14
N ASN A 15 -3.77 -14.92 0.13
CA ASN A 15 -3.45 -16.10 0.91
C ASN A 15 -4.74 -16.69 1.52
N GLN A 16 -4.64 -17.89 2.08
CA GLN A 16 -5.79 -18.63 2.62
C GLN A 16 -5.89 -18.57 4.15
N ASN A 17 -5.07 -17.74 4.81
CA ASN A 17 -4.96 -17.72 6.27
C ASN A 17 -5.69 -16.55 6.94
N ASN A 18 -6.40 -15.73 6.15
CA ASN A 18 -7.17 -14.55 6.59
C ASN A 18 -6.34 -13.55 7.39
N LYS A 19 -5.02 -13.52 7.16
CA LYS A 19 -4.09 -12.58 7.79
C LYS A 19 -3.40 -11.74 6.74
N ILE A 20 -3.03 -10.54 7.16
CA ILE A 20 -2.17 -9.64 6.40
C ILE A 20 -0.75 -9.88 6.87
N ASN A 21 0.11 -10.39 5.98
CA ASN A 21 1.52 -10.60 6.25
C ASN A 21 2.34 -9.60 5.44
N ILE A 22 3.31 -8.94 6.08
CA ILE A 22 4.25 -8.07 5.38
C ILE A 22 5.64 -8.69 5.38
N TYR A 23 6.25 -8.72 4.21
CA TYR A 23 7.63 -9.16 4.00
C TYR A 23 8.44 -7.99 3.45
N SER A 24 9.63 -7.78 4.01
CA SER A 24 10.57 -6.78 3.51
C SER A 24 11.72 -7.47 2.78
N LYS A 25 12.07 -6.96 1.59
CA LYS A 25 13.25 -7.38 0.83
C LYS A 25 14.11 -6.15 0.54
N GLY A 26 15.43 -6.30 0.66
CA GLY A 26 16.38 -5.20 0.50
C GLY A 26 16.54 -4.41 1.80
N ILE A 27 16.21 -3.11 1.77
CA ILE A 27 16.31 -2.24 2.94
C ILE A 27 15.24 -2.66 3.97
N LYS A 28 15.67 -2.94 5.20
CA LYS A 28 14.75 -3.32 6.30
C LYS A 28 13.74 -2.21 6.55
N THR A 29 12.46 -2.51 6.31
CA THR A 29 11.31 -1.70 6.73
C THR A 29 10.52 -2.37 7.83
N PRO A 30 9.75 -1.61 8.62
CA PRO A 30 8.76 -2.19 9.53
C PRO A 30 7.86 -3.17 8.78
N THR A 31 7.67 -4.36 9.32
CA THR A 31 6.77 -5.39 8.78
C THR A 31 5.62 -5.70 9.73
N ASP A 32 5.44 -4.86 10.74
CA ASP A 32 4.36 -4.96 11.72
C ASP A 32 3.16 -4.07 11.31
N LYS A 33 2.20 -3.94 12.23
CA LYS A 33 0.96 -3.18 12.03
C LYS A 33 1.16 -1.66 11.91
N THR A 34 2.38 -1.15 12.16
CA THR A 34 2.71 0.28 12.00
C THR A 34 3.05 0.64 10.55
N ASN A 35 3.27 -0.35 9.67
CA ASN A 35 3.55 -0.10 8.26
C ASN A 35 2.29 0.43 7.55
N LEU A 36 2.43 1.53 6.80
CA LEU A 36 1.31 2.12 6.05
C LEU A 36 0.69 1.17 5.02
N CYS A 37 1.45 0.24 4.44
CA CYS A 37 0.91 -0.81 3.57
C CYS A 37 0.03 -1.79 4.34
N TYR A 38 0.37 -2.09 5.61
CA TYR A 38 -0.46 -2.93 6.47
C TYR A 38 -1.77 -2.22 6.77
N ILE A 39 -1.70 -0.95 7.18
CA ILE A 39 -2.86 -0.14 7.51
C ILE A 39 -3.75 0.00 6.27
N ALA A 40 -3.17 0.28 5.10
CA ALA A 40 -3.91 0.36 3.85
C ALA A 40 -4.63 -0.93 3.48
N ALA A 41 -3.94 -2.07 3.55
CA ALA A 41 -4.56 -3.37 3.28
C ALA A 41 -5.66 -3.70 4.29
N SER A 42 -5.41 -3.44 5.58
CA SER A 42 -6.39 -3.69 6.64
C SER A 42 -7.65 -2.85 6.45
N SER A 43 -7.49 -1.55 6.15
CA SER A 43 -8.62 -0.65 5.89
C SER A 43 -9.37 -1.05 4.63
N PHE A 44 -8.68 -1.47 3.56
CA PHE A 44 -9.31 -1.93 2.33
C PHE A 44 -10.17 -3.17 2.55
N LEU A 45 -9.59 -4.22 3.16
CA LEU A 45 -10.31 -5.47 3.42
C LEU A 45 -11.52 -5.23 4.33
N HIS A 46 -11.38 -4.37 5.35
CA HIS A 46 -12.48 -4.01 6.24
C HIS A 46 -13.58 -3.21 5.53
N THR A 47 -13.22 -2.18 4.74
CA THR A 47 -14.20 -1.33 4.02
C THR A 47 -15.07 -2.13 3.06
N PHE A 48 -14.51 -3.15 2.42
CA PHE A 48 -15.22 -3.98 1.43
C PHE A 48 -15.68 -5.33 1.98
N ASN A 49 -15.62 -5.55 3.30
CA ASN A 49 -16.01 -6.80 3.98
C ASN A 49 -15.37 -8.06 3.36
N ILE A 50 -14.10 -7.96 2.99
CA ILE A 50 -13.32 -9.06 2.40
C ILE A 50 -12.72 -9.89 3.54
N ASN A 51 -13.05 -11.18 3.57
CA ASN A 51 -12.54 -12.11 4.59
C ASN A 51 -11.31 -12.90 4.14
N ASP A 52 -10.69 -12.56 3.01
CA ASP A 52 -9.44 -13.16 2.54
C ASP A 52 -8.23 -12.53 3.23
N GLY A 53 -7.11 -13.25 3.26
CA GLY A 53 -5.83 -12.70 3.69
C GLY A 53 -4.95 -12.32 2.50
N VAL A 54 -3.92 -11.51 2.76
CA VAL A 54 -2.98 -11.04 1.74
C VAL A 54 -1.54 -11.06 2.24
N ASP A 55 -0.63 -11.45 1.36
CA ASP A 55 0.80 -11.35 1.57
C ASP A 55 1.33 -10.16 0.77
N ILE A 56 2.00 -9.23 1.43
CA ILE A 56 2.53 -7.99 0.85
C ILE A 56 4.05 -8.04 0.97
N THR A 57 4.74 -8.16 -0.16
CA THR A 57 6.21 -8.06 -0.20
C THR A 57 6.61 -6.68 -0.67
N ILE A 58 7.34 -5.95 0.17
CA ILE A 58 7.90 -4.63 -0.11
C ILE A 58 9.38 -4.82 -0.44
N ARG A 59 9.74 -4.62 -1.70
CA ARG A 59 11.13 -4.55 -2.15
C ARG A 59 11.57 -3.09 -2.11
N LYS A 60 12.16 -2.70 -0.99
CA LYS A 60 12.60 -1.33 -0.76
C LYS A 60 13.94 -1.07 -1.45
N ARG A 61 13.94 -0.06 -2.31
CA ARG A 61 15.13 0.51 -2.92
C ARG A 61 15.38 1.93 -2.40
N ILE A 62 14.32 2.66 -2.08
CA ILE A 62 14.41 4.02 -1.56
C ILE A 62 14.73 4.00 -0.06
N PRO A 63 15.82 4.67 0.39
CA PRO A 63 16.15 4.79 1.80
C PRO A 63 15.01 5.39 2.63
N ILE A 64 14.83 4.84 3.83
CA ILE A 64 13.83 5.34 4.79
C ILE A 64 14.26 6.72 5.26
N GLY A 65 13.32 7.67 5.33
CA GLY A 65 13.59 9.03 5.85
C GLY A 65 14.20 10.00 4.84
N ALA A 66 14.31 9.65 3.55
CA ALA A 66 14.82 10.56 2.52
C ALA A 66 13.90 11.77 2.20
N GLY A 67 12.77 11.93 2.90
CA GLY A 67 11.80 13.00 2.62
C GLY A 67 11.02 12.84 1.32
N LEU A 68 11.06 11.67 0.69
CA LEU A 68 10.47 11.40 -0.64
C LEU A 68 9.07 10.78 -0.61
N GLY A 69 8.42 10.67 0.55
CA GLY A 69 7.06 10.13 0.64
C GLY A 69 6.89 8.63 0.32
N GLY A 70 7.98 7.85 0.32
CA GLY A 70 7.95 6.45 -0.09
C GLY A 70 6.97 5.56 0.70
N GLY A 71 6.68 5.88 1.98
CA GLY A 71 5.68 5.16 2.77
C GLY A 71 4.24 5.35 2.24
N SER A 72 3.86 6.59 1.97
CA SER A 72 2.52 6.94 1.45
C SER A 72 2.32 6.46 0.02
N SER A 73 3.33 6.59 -0.84
CA SER A 73 3.30 6.04 -2.20
C SER A 73 3.11 4.51 -2.21
N ASN A 74 3.78 3.80 -1.30
CA ASN A 74 3.60 2.35 -1.15
C ASN A 74 2.19 1.99 -0.64
N ALA A 75 1.62 2.80 0.26
CA ALA A 75 0.26 2.60 0.75
C ALA A 75 -0.78 2.74 -0.39
N ILE A 76 -0.67 3.77 -1.23
CA ILE A 76 -1.56 3.96 -2.39
C ILE A 76 -1.37 2.84 -3.42
N SER A 77 -0.12 2.47 -3.71
CA SER A 77 0.19 1.35 -4.59
C SER A 77 -0.45 0.05 -4.08
N THR A 78 -0.46 -0.15 -2.76
CA THR A 78 -1.13 -1.27 -2.11
C THR A 78 -2.64 -1.24 -2.34
N ILE A 79 -3.29 -0.10 -2.16
CA ILE A 79 -4.74 0.06 -2.38
C ILE A 79 -5.11 -0.21 -3.85
N LYS A 80 -4.35 0.36 -4.80
CA LYS A 80 -4.57 0.16 -6.24
C LYS A 80 -4.48 -1.33 -6.61
N ALA A 81 -3.41 -2.01 -6.17
CA ALA A 81 -3.22 -3.43 -6.43
C ALA A 81 -4.31 -4.31 -5.77
N LEU A 82 -4.77 -3.98 -4.57
CA LEU A 82 -5.89 -4.68 -3.94
C LEU A 82 -7.20 -4.47 -4.71
N GLY A 83 -7.46 -3.25 -5.20
CA GLY A 83 -8.57 -2.95 -6.11
C GLY A 83 -8.59 -3.88 -7.32
N GLU A 84 -7.44 -4.08 -7.96
CA GLU A 84 -7.31 -5.01 -9.09
C GLU A 84 -7.52 -6.48 -8.68
N ILE A 85 -6.88 -6.93 -7.59
CA ILE A 85 -6.93 -8.32 -7.09
C ILE A 85 -8.36 -8.75 -6.70
N PHE A 86 -9.12 -7.82 -6.12
CA PHE A 86 -10.48 -8.04 -5.63
C PHE A 86 -11.55 -7.50 -6.58
N LYS A 87 -11.17 -6.95 -7.74
CA LYS A 87 -12.06 -6.38 -8.77
C LYS A 87 -13.01 -5.30 -8.22
N ILE A 88 -12.45 -4.42 -7.40
CA ILE A 88 -13.14 -3.27 -6.82
C ILE A 88 -12.75 -2.01 -7.57
N ASP A 89 -13.74 -1.21 -7.94
CA ASP A 89 -13.50 0.06 -8.61
C ASP A 89 -12.84 1.07 -7.65
N ILE A 90 -11.63 1.47 -8.02
CA ILE A 90 -10.83 2.45 -7.29
C ILE A 90 -11.40 3.87 -7.36
N ASN A 91 -12.31 4.15 -8.28
CA ASN A 91 -13.00 5.44 -8.37
C ASN A 91 -14.22 5.52 -7.44
N SER A 92 -14.50 4.47 -6.67
CA SER A 92 -15.57 4.51 -5.69
C SER A 92 -15.29 5.56 -4.62
N HIS A 93 -16.31 6.37 -4.27
CA HIS A 93 -16.24 7.35 -3.18
C HIS A 93 -15.69 6.74 -1.87
N ASN A 94 -15.98 5.46 -1.63
CA ASN A 94 -15.50 4.71 -0.47
C ASN A 94 -13.98 4.62 -0.41
N LEU A 95 -13.30 4.48 -1.55
CA LEU A 95 -11.84 4.33 -1.60
C LEU A 95 -11.13 5.67 -1.31
N PHE A 96 -11.69 6.78 -1.81
CA PHE A 96 -11.21 8.13 -1.50
C PHE A 96 -11.38 8.45 -0.01
N SER A 97 -12.58 8.22 0.54
CA SER A 97 -12.86 8.40 1.96
C SER A 97 -12.03 7.49 2.87
N MET A 98 -11.70 6.28 2.42
CA MET A 98 -10.80 5.39 3.18
C MET A 98 -9.37 5.93 3.16
N ALA A 99 -8.87 6.40 2.03
CA ALA A 99 -7.50 6.88 1.91
C ALA A 99 -7.20 8.12 2.76
N THR A 100 -8.20 8.98 3.01
CA THR A 100 -8.06 10.11 3.94
C THR A 100 -7.81 9.67 5.40
N THR A 101 -8.13 8.42 5.75
CA THR A 101 -7.99 7.88 7.12
C THR A 101 -6.70 7.09 7.36
N ILE A 102 -5.94 6.74 6.32
CA ILE A 102 -4.74 5.89 6.42
C ILE A 102 -3.51 6.67 6.91
N GLY A 103 -3.47 7.98 6.68
CA GLY A 103 -2.45 8.89 7.19
C GLY A 103 -2.66 10.30 6.67
N ALA A 104 -2.22 11.32 7.43
CA ALA A 104 -2.44 12.73 7.06
C ALA A 104 -1.86 13.10 5.67
N ASP A 105 -0.79 12.43 5.25
CA ASP A 105 -0.14 12.66 3.95
C ASP A 105 -0.70 11.77 2.81
N VAL A 106 -1.52 10.77 3.11
CA VAL A 106 -2.05 9.83 2.10
C VAL A 106 -3.03 10.51 1.11
N PRO A 107 -3.97 11.38 1.53
CA PRO A 107 -4.81 12.10 0.57
C PRO A 107 -3.99 13.01 -0.37
N PHE A 108 -2.85 13.56 0.09
CA PHE A 108 -2.00 14.41 -0.75
C PHE A 108 -1.38 13.65 -1.95
N PHE A 109 -1.16 12.34 -1.82
CA PHE A 109 -0.62 11.52 -2.90
C PHE A 109 -1.69 10.96 -3.85
N ILE A 110 -2.99 11.08 -3.53
CA ILE A 110 -4.07 10.69 -4.46
C ILE A 110 -4.21 11.72 -5.58
N ASP A 111 -4.17 13.02 -5.25
CA ASP A 111 -4.31 14.10 -6.24
C ASP A 111 -3.04 14.32 -7.09
N GLY A 112 -1.87 13.82 -6.65
CA GLY A 112 -0.60 13.98 -7.38
C GLY A 112 -0.19 12.81 -8.28
N CYS A 113 -0.93 11.70 -8.29
CA CYS A 113 -0.57 10.46 -9.00
C CYS A 113 -1.75 9.80 -9.75
N LEU A 114 -2.82 10.56 -10.01
CA LEU A 114 -3.88 10.21 -10.96
C LEU A 114 -3.69 10.99 -12.27
#